data_AF-A0A2K5DAA7-F1
#
_entry.id   AF-A0A2K5DAA7-F1
#
_cell.length_a   1.000
_cell.length_b   1.000
_cell.length_c   1.000
_cell.angle_alpha   90.00
_cell.angle_beta   90.00
_cell.angle_gamma   90.00
#
_symmetry.space_group_name_H-M   'P 1'
#
loop_
_entity.id
_entity.type
_entity.pdbx_description
1 polymer ?
#
loop_
_entity_poly.entity_id
_entity_poly.type
_entity_poly.pdbx_seq_one_letter_code
_entity_poly.pdbx_strand_id
1 'polypeptide(L)'
;MITSELPVLQDSTNETTAHSDAGSELEETEVKGKRKRGRPGRPPSTNKKPRKSPGEKSRIEAGIRGTGRGRANGHPQQNGEGEPVTLFEVVKLGKSAMQSVVDDWIESYKQDRDIALLDLINFFIQCSGCRGTVRIEMFRNMQNAEIIRKMTEEFDEDSGDYPLTMPGPQWKKFRSNFCEFIGVLIRQCQYSIIYDEYMMDTVISLLTGLSDSQVRAFRHTSTLAGQVLGTR
;
A
#
# COMPACT_ATOMS: atom_id res chain seq x y z
N MET A 1 -17.54 57.09 48.75
CA MET A 1 -16.12 57.51 48.87
C MET A 1 -15.31 56.30 48.40
N ILE A 2 -14.93 56.15 47.12
CA ILE A 2 -13.81 56.79 46.39
C ILE A 2 -12.55 56.77 47.28
N THR A 3 -11.46 56.05 46.98
CA THR A 3 -10.44 56.24 45.91
C THR A 3 -9.58 54.95 45.75
N SER A 4 -9.31 54.43 44.54
CA SER A 4 -8.10 54.65 43.67
C SER A 4 -6.84 53.88 44.17
N GLU A 5 -6.00 53.18 43.41
CA GLU A 5 -5.45 53.29 42.04
C GLU A 5 -4.84 51.93 41.58
N LEU A 6 -4.71 51.74 40.26
CA LEU A 6 -3.95 50.69 39.54
C LEU A 6 -2.45 51.04 39.42
N PRO A 7 -1.58 50.11 38.95
CA PRO A 7 -0.93 50.35 37.65
C PRO A 7 -0.77 49.09 36.77
N VAL A 8 -1.18 49.17 35.49
CA VAL A 8 -0.38 49.41 34.25
C VAL A 8 0.12 48.11 33.59
N LEU A 9 -0.62 47.72 32.55
CA LEU A 9 -0.21 46.81 31.47
C LEU A 9 0.74 47.56 30.52
N GLN A 10 1.88 46.96 30.18
CA GLN A 10 2.71 47.40 29.07
C GLN A 10 2.35 46.61 27.81
N ASP A 11 1.80 47.35 26.86
CA ASP A 11 1.56 46.98 25.47
C ASP A 11 2.90 47.03 24.71
N SER A 12 3.23 45.99 23.95
CA SER A 12 4.37 46.00 23.03
C SER A 12 3.85 45.98 21.60
N THR A 13 4.15 47.08 20.95
CA THR A 13 3.69 47.59 19.67
C THR A 13 4.05 46.71 18.48
N ASN A 14 3.06 46.58 17.60
CA ASN A 14 3.09 45.98 16.28
C ASN A 14 3.43 47.08 15.24
N GLU A 15 4.53 46.93 14.50
CA GLU A 15 4.81 47.65 13.24
C GLU A 15 5.16 46.60 12.17
N THR A 16 4.24 46.25 11.28
CA THR A 16 3.94 46.84 9.97
C THR A 16 5.14 46.94 9.02
N THR A 17 5.19 46.07 8.01
CA THR A 17 5.52 46.51 6.66
C THR A 17 4.77 45.65 5.65
N ALA A 18 3.73 46.26 5.07
CA ALA A 18 3.08 45.79 3.86
C ALA A 18 3.95 46.16 2.65
N HIS A 19 4.15 45.22 1.74
CA HIS A 19 4.46 45.53 0.35
C HIS A 19 3.48 44.74 -0.52
N SER A 20 2.49 45.48 -1.00
CA SER A 20 1.69 45.17 -2.18
C SER A 20 2.42 45.71 -3.41
N ASP A 21 2.59 44.89 -4.44
CA ASP A 21 2.48 45.39 -5.82
C ASP A 21 1.91 44.32 -6.75
N ALA A 22 1.02 44.78 -7.62
CA ALA A 22 0.27 44.03 -8.61
C ALA A 22 1.02 44.08 -9.94
N GLY A 23 0.93 43.00 -10.73
CA GLY A 23 1.54 42.97 -12.06
C GLY A 23 1.05 41.78 -12.86
N SER A 24 -0.20 41.84 -13.31
CA SER A 24 -0.74 40.99 -14.36
C SER A 24 -0.35 41.58 -15.72
N GLU A 25 0.59 40.97 -16.43
CA GLU A 25 0.79 41.21 -17.87
C GLU A 25 0.94 39.87 -18.60
N LEU A 26 -0.04 39.62 -19.46
CA LEU A 26 -0.01 38.65 -20.53
C LEU A 26 0.74 39.30 -21.69
N GLU A 27 1.85 38.72 -22.12
CA GLU A 27 2.37 38.96 -23.47
C GLU A 27 2.49 37.66 -24.25
N GLU A 28 1.57 37.57 -25.20
CA GLU A 28 1.57 36.74 -26.39
C GLU A 28 2.59 37.33 -27.37
N THR A 29 3.59 36.57 -27.79
CA THR A 29 4.34 36.89 -29.02
C THR A 29 4.21 35.74 -30.01
N GLU A 30 3.28 35.91 -30.95
CA GLU A 30 3.29 35.27 -32.25
C GLU A 30 4.56 35.68 -33.03
N VAL A 31 5.30 34.70 -33.56
CA VAL A 31 6.08 34.91 -34.78
C VAL A 31 5.54 33.98 -35.86
N LYS A 32 4.82 34.61 -36.79
CA LYS A 32 4.26 34.02 -37.99
C LYS A 32 5.12 34.39 -39.20
N GLY A 33 5.58 33.38 -39.94
CA GLY A 33 5.82 33.49 -41.39
C GLY A 33 6.97 32.63 -41.89
N LYS A 34 6.92 31.99 -43.06
CA LYS A 34 5.89 31.96 -44.11
C LYS A 34 6.25 30.80 -45.08
N ARG A 35 5.22 29.99 -45.40
CA ARG A 35 4.88 29.42 -46.74
C ARG A 35 5.81 28.29 -47.27
N LYS A 36 5.28 27.22 -47.89
CA LYS A 36 4.33 27.20 -49.02
C LYS A 36 3.65 25.82 -49.18
N ARG A 37 2.34 25.88 -49.49
CA ARG A 37 1.55 25.09 -50.47
C ARG A 37 1.43 23.57 -50.24
N GLY A 38 0.29 22.88 -50.34
CA GLY A 38 -1.05 23.15 -50.86
C GLY A 38 -1.84 21.82 -50.89
N ARG A 39 -3.16 21.89 -50.65
CA ARG A 39 -4.27 20.90 -50.71
C ARG A 39 -4.24 19.89 -51.90
N PRO A 40 -5.23 18.97 -52.06
CA PRO A 40 -6.00 18.08 -51.15
C PRO A 40 -5.94 16.60 -51.62
N GLY A 41 -6.46 15.63 -50.85
CA GLY A 41 -6.97 14.38 -51.45
C GLY A 41 -6.88 13.12 -50.60
N ARG A 42 -8.02 12.69 -50.07
CA ARG A 42 -8.30 11.29 -49.70
C ARG A 42 -8.88 10.60 -50.94
N PRO A 43 -8.62 9.29 -51.16
CA PRO A 43 -9.72 8.34 -50.99
C PRO A 43 -9.29 7.05 -50.24
N PRO A 44 -10.25 6.26 -49.74
CA PRO A 44 -10.01 5.07 -48.94
C PRO A 44 -9.91 3.81 -49.82
N SER A 45 -9.03 2.87 -49.48
CA SER A 45 -9.02 1.53 -50.11
C SER A 45 -9.44 0.46 -49.11
N THR A 46 -10.70 0.07 -49.24
CA THR A 46 -11.26 -1.20 -48.82
C THR A 46 -10.73 -2.32 -49.71
N ASN A 47 -10.30 -3.46 -49.14
CA ASN A 47 -10.39 -4.71 -49.88
C ASN A 47 -10.85 -5.87 -49.00
N LYS A 48 -11.97 -6.46 -49.44
CA LYS A 48 -12.68 -7.59 -48.88
C LYS A 48 -12.60 -8.73 -49.89
N LYS A 49 -12.51 -9.97 -49.35
CA LYS A 49 -13.01 -11.26 -49.89
C LYS A 49 -12.14 -11.98 -50.95
N PRO A 50 -12.29 -13.31 -51.17
CA PRO A 50 -13.41 -14.18 -50.74
C PRO A 50 -13.05 -15.56 -50.12
N ARG A 51 -14.09 -16.12 -49.50
CA ARG A 51 -14.27 -17.50 -49.02
C ARG A 51 -14.95 -18.34 -50.13
N LYS A 52 -14.58 -19.61 -50.31
CA LYS A 52 -15.49 -20.71 -50.71
C LYS A 52 -14.85 -22.11 -50.56
N SER A 53 -15.53 -22.95 -49.77
CA SER A 53 -15.47 -24.43 -49.63
C SER A 53 -16.20 -25.11 -50.83
N PRO A 54 -16.60 -26.42 -50.86
CA PRO A 54 -16.48 -27.56 -49.92
C PRO A 54 -16.29 -28.99 -50.54
N GLY A 55 -16.17 -30.02 -49.68
CA GLY A 55 -16.62 -31.42 -49.89
C GLY A 55 -15.51 -32.48 -49.84
N GLU A 56 -15.66 -33.70 -49.33
CA GLU A 56 -16.67 -34.45 -48.55
C GLU A 56 -16.03 -35.84 -48.21
N LYS A 57 -16.59 -36.55 -47.21
CA LYS A 57 -16.49 -37.99 -46.83
C LYS A 57 -15.77 -38.23 -45.48
N SER A 58 -16.49 -38.40 -44.36
CA SER A 58 -17.20 -39.61 -43.86
C SER A 58 -16.18 -40.73 -43.54
N ARG A 59 -16.08 -41.34 -42.34
CA ARG A 59 -17.12 -42.11 -41.62
C ARG A 59 -16.54 -42.66 -40.27
N ILE A 60 -17.33 -42.62 -39.18
CA ILE A 60 -17.59 -43.60 -38.07
C ILE A 60 -16.34 -44.28 -37.41
N GLU A 61 -16.11 -44.31 -36.08
CA GLU A 61 -16.85 -45.08 -35.07
C GLU A 61 -16.40 -44.77 -33.61
N ALA A 62 -17.24 -45.17 -32.66
CA ALA A 62 -17.21 -44.89 -31.22
C ALA A 62 -16.23 -45.77 -30.39
N GLY A 63 -15.86 -45.30 -29.18
CA GLY A 63 -15.45 -46.23 -28.12
C GLY A 63 -14.63 -45.68 -26.92
N ILE A 64 -15.32 -45.45 -25.80
CA ILE A 64 -14.93 -45.86 -24.42
C ILE A 64 -13.79 -45.13 -23.67
N ARG A 65 -14.22 -44.42 -22.60
CA ARG A 65 -13.65 -44.23 -21.24
C ARG A 65 -12.17 -43.87 -21.07
N GLY A 66 -11.95 -42.64 -20.59
CA GLY A 66 -10.75 -42.25 -19.84
C GLY A 66 -11.06 -41.12 -18.87
N THR A 67 -11.15 -41.45 -17.59
CA THR A 67 -11.17 -40.53 -16.44
C THR A 67 -10.00 -39.54 -16.51
N GLY A 68 -10.29 -38.24 -16.55
CA GLY A 68 -9.28 -37.20 -16.73
C GLY A 68 -9.49 -36.00 -15.82
N ARG A 69 -8.93 -36.12 -14.61
CA ARG A 69 -8.28 -35.08 -13.79
C ARG A 69 -9.02 -33.75 -13.55
N GLY A 70 -9.45 -33.61 -12.29
CA GLY A 70 -9.78 -32.34 -11.68
C GLY A 70 -8.67 -31.30 -11.82
N ARG A 71 -9.11 -30.04 -11.94
CA ARG A 71 -8.26 -28.86 -11.96
C ARG A 71 -7.75 -28.62 -10.54
N ALA A 72 -6.59 -29.20 -10.22
CA ALA A 72 -5.83 -28.80 -9.05
C ALA A 72 -5.06 -27.52 -9.43
N ASN A 73 -5.47 -26.39 -8.86
CA ASN A 73 -4.63 -25.21 -8.75
C ASN A 73 -3.47 -25.55 -7.81
N GLY A 74 -2.40 -26.12 -8.37
CA GLY A 74 -1.16 -26.36 -7.65
C GLY A 74 -0.45 -25.02 -7.48
N HIS A 75 -0.45 -24.51 -6.25
CA HIS A 75 0.51 -23.50 -5.81
C HIS A 75 1.91 -24.08 -6.05
N PRO A 76 2.79 -23.46 -6.85
CA PRO A 76 4.18 -23.87 -6.87
C PRO A 76 4.78 -23.47 -5.53
N GLN A 77 4.84 -24.43 -4.62
CA GLN A 77 5.68 -24.34 -3.42
C GLN A 77 7.13 -24.39 -3.92
N GLN A 78 7.70 -23.20 -4.13
CA GLN A 78 9.11 -23.05 -4.37
C GLN A 78 9.82 -23.34 -3.04
N ASN A 79 10.18 -24.60 -2.84
CA ASN A 79 11.06 -25.04 -1.78
C ASN A 79 12.48 -24.58 -2.14
N GLY A 80 12.81 -23.36 -1.73
CA GLY A 80 14.16 -22.84 -1.67
C GLY A 80 14.50 -22.65 -0.20
N GLU A 81 15.63 -23.20 0.22
CA GLU A 81 16.35 -22.99 1.46
C GLU A 81 16.78 -21.51 1.67
N GLY A 82 15.82 -20.61 1.56
CA GLY A 82 15.91 -19.18 1.86
C GLY A 82 15.09 -18.85 3.10
N GLU A 83 15.38 -17.69 3.67
CA GLU A 83 14.58 -17.08 4.75
C GLU A 83 13.08 -17.17 4.43
N PRO A 84 12.23 -17.42 5.44
CA PRO A 84 10.78 -17.51 5.24
C PRO A 84 10.28 -16.23 4.56
N VAL A 85 9.54 -16.40 3.46
CA VAL A 85 9.00 -15.27 2.69
C VAL A 85 8.06 -14.47 3.59
N THR A 86 8.39 -13.19 3.82
CA THR A 86 7.60 -12.36 4.74
C THR A 86 6.33 -11.84 4.07
N LEU A 87 5.32 -11.48 4.87
CA LEU A 87 4.11 -10.82 4.37
C LEU A 87 4.43 -9.58 3.52
N PHE A 88 5.47 -8.83 3.88
CA PHE A 88 5.89 -7.65 3.12
C PHE A 88 6.32 -8.03 1.70
N GLU A 89 7.14 -9.08 1.55
CA GLU A 89 7.59 -9.54 0.24
C GLU A 89 6.43 -10.07 -0.62
N VAL A 90 5.51 -10.83 0.00
CA VAL A 90 4.31 -11.33 -0.69
C VAL A 90 3.45 -10.17 -1.21
N VAL A 91 3.17 -9.18 -0.36
CA VAL A 91 2.34 -8.01 -0.72
C VAL A 91 3.05 -7.10 -1.74
N LYS A 92 4.37 -6.90 -1.60
CA LYS A 92 5.20 -6.12 -2.53
C LYS A 92 5.25 -6.73 -3.93
N LEU A 93 5.42 -8.04 -4.03
CA LEU A 93 5.42 -8.72 -5.32
C LEU A 93 3.99 -8.79 -5.90
N GLY A 94 3.00 -9.06 -5.06
CA GLY A 94 1.59 -9.16 -5.45
C GLY A 94 1.39 -10.20 -6.55
N LYS A 95 2.00 -11.38 -6.38
CA LYS A 95 1.86 -12.56 -7.25
C LYS A 95 0.61 -13.38 -6.91
N SER A 96 0.22 -13.39 -5.64
CA SER A 96 -0.97 -14.07 -5.12
C SER A 96 -2.14 -13.09 -5.03
N ALA A 97 -3.36 -13.62 -5.09
CA ALA A 97 -4.56 -12.83 -4.80
C ALA A 97 -4.55 -12.39 -3.33
N MET A 98 -4.88 -11.12 -3.05
CA MET A 98 -4.81 -10.57 -1.68
C MET A 98 -5.67 -11.35 -0.69
N GLN A 99 -6.82 -11.82 -1.16
CA GLN A 99 -7.72 -12.69 -0.41
C GLN A 99 -7.03 -13.96 0.09
N SER A 100 -6.26 -14.63 -0.76
CA SER A 100 -5.53 -15.85 -0.39
C SER A 100 -4.50 -15.57 0.70
N VAL A 101 -3.74 -14.47 0.58
CA VAL A 101 -2.73 -14.09 1.57
C VAL A 101 -3.36 -13.83 2.94
N VAL A 102 -4.52 -13.18 2.95
CA VAL A 102 -5.28 -12.92 4.19
C VAL A 102 -5.86 -14.20 4.76
N ASP A 103 -6.42 -15.08 3.93
CA ASP A 103 -6.99 -16.35 4.40
C ASP A 103 -5.91 -17.25 5.03
N ASP A 104 -4.72 -17.31 4.41
CA ASP A 104 -3.56 -18.03 4.95
C ASP A 104 -3.10 -17.43 6.30
N TRP A 105 -3.06 -16.10 6.42
CA TRP A 105 -2.73 -15.42 7.68
C TRP A 105 -3.77 -15.69 8.77
N ILE A 106 -5.07 -15.69 8.43
CA ILE A 106 -6.15 -15.99 9.36
C ILE A 106 -6.02 -17.42 9.91
N GLU A 107 -5.66 -18.37 9.06
CA GLU A 107 -5.46 -19.75 9.50
C GLU A 107 -4.26 -19.87 10.45
N SER A 108 -3.15 -19.18 10.14
CA SER A 108 -2.02 -19.06 11.07
C SER A 108 -2.44 -18.44 12.40
N TYR A 109 -3.30 -17.42 12.39
CA TYR A 109 -3.79 -16.76 13.60
C TYR A 109 -4.62 -17.70 14.49
N LYS A 110 -5.47 -18.53 13.89
CA LYS A 110 -6.23 -19.55 14.64
C LYS A 110 -5.33 -20.61 15.26
N GLN A 111 -4.20 -20.90 14.64
CA GLN A 111 -3.25 -21.91 15.11
C GLN A 111 -2.35 -21.37 16.24
N ASP A 112 -1.75 -20.20 16.05
CA ASP A 112 -0.94 -19.50 17.05
C ASP A 112 -1.07 -17.99 16.85
N ARG A 113 -1.86 -17.36 17.72
CA ARG A 113 -2.16 -15.92 17.66
C ARG A 113 -0.90 -15.06 17.80
N ASP A 114 0.06 -15.47 18.61
CA ASP A 114 1.26 -14.67 18.87
C ASP A 114 2.16 -14.64 17.63
N ILE A 115 2.35 -15.79 17.00
CA ILE A 115 3.20 -15.90 15.81
C ILE A 115 2.57 -15.13 14.63
N ALA A 116 1.27 -15.29 14.42
CA ALA A 116 0.58 -14.56 13.36
C ALA A 116 0.56 -13.03 13.59
N LEU A 117 0.42 -12.58 14.85
CA LEU A 117 0.53 -11.15 15.16
C LEU A 117 1.95 -10.64 15.02
N LEU A 118 2.96 -11.44 15.38
CA LEU A 118 4.36 -11.09 15.14
C LEU A 118 4.62 -10.83 13.65
N ASP A 119 4.10 -11.70 12.77
CA ASP A 119 4.19 -11.51 11.32
C ASP A 119 3.50 -10.22 10.88
N LEU A 120 2.33 -9.90 11.44
CA LEU A 120 1.58 -8.69 11.12
C LEU A 120 2.28 -7.42 11.64
N ILE A 121 2.90 -7.47 12.82
CA ILE A 121 3.73 -6.39 13.37
C ILE A 121 4.93 -6.16 12.46
N ASN A 122 5.68 -7.22 12.14
CA ASN A 122 6.83 -7.15 11.25
C ASN A 122 6.43 -6.66 9.86
N PHE A 123 5.25 -7.02 9.36
CA PHE A 123 4.71 -6.48 8.12
C PHE A 123 4.62 -4.95 8.15
N PHE A 124 4.03 -4.34 9.17
CA PHE A 124 3.92 -2.88 9.27
C PHE A 124 5.29 -2.18 9.41
N ILE A 125 6.19 -2.79 10.19
CA ILE A 125 7.56 -2.28 10.38
C ILE A 125 8.33 -2.31 9.04
N GLN A 126 8.28 -3.43 8.31
CA GLN A 126 8.94 -3.58 7.01
C GLN A 126 8.31 -2.72 5.91
N CYS A 127 6.97 -2.53 5.93
CA CYS A 127 6.29 -1.59 5.03
C CYS A 127 6.78 -0.15 5.19
N SER A 128 7.31 0.19 6.38
CA SER A 128 7.92 1.49 6.66
C SER A 128 9.37 1.59 6.18
N GLY A 129 9.94 0.51 5.62
CA GLY A 129 11.32 0.45 5.16
C GLY A 129 12.33 0.06 6.25
N CYS A 130 11.87 -0.23 7.47
CA CYS A 130 12.73 -0.72 8.53
C CYS A 130 13.22 -2.14 8.19
N ARG A 131 14.53 -2.37 8.32
CA ARG A 131 15.16 -3.69 8.12
C ARG A 131 15.27 -4.51 9.40
N GLY A 132 15.04 -3.87 10.56
CA GLY A 132 14.94 -4.54 11.84
C GLY A 132 13.77 -5.52 11.88
N THR A 133 13.93 -6.61 12.61
CA THR A 133 12.92 -7.67 12.76
C THR A 133 12.57 -7.83 14.22
N VAL A 134 11.29 -7.66 14.55
CA VAL A 134 10.75 -7.96 15.87
C VAL A 134 10.81 -9.46 16.08
N ARG A 135 11.50 -9.89 17.14
CA ARG A 135 11.60 -11.31 17.53
C ARG A 135 10.45 -11.68 18.46
N ILE A 136 10.09 -12.97 18.50
CA ILE A 136 9.02 -13.48 19.37
C ILE A 136 9.26 -13.17 20.85
N GLU A 137 10.51 -13.18 21.30
CA GLU A 137 10.89 -12.81 22.66
C GLU A 137 10.58 -11.33 22.95
N MET A 138 10.74 -10.45 21.97
CA MET A 138 10.40 -9.03 22.14
C MET A 138 8.89 -8.88 22.25
N PHE A 139 8.14 -9.53 21.36
CA PHE A 139 6.68 -9.46 21.37
C PHE A 139 6.06 -9.98 22.68
N ARG A 140 6.60 -11.06 23.25
CA ARG A 140 6.10 -11.64 24.51
C ARG A 140 6.53 -10.90 25.77
N ASN A 141 7.67 -10.22 25.75
CA ASN A 141 8.28 -9.65 26.96
C ASN A 141 8.35 -8.12 26.98
N MET A 142 8.00 -7.44 25.88
CA MET A 142 8.08 -5.98 25.76
C MET A 142 6.72 -5.41 25.38
N GLN A 143 6.44 -4.19 25.84
CA GLN A 143 5.30 -3.44 25.37
C GLN A 143 5.56 -2.88 23.97
N ASN A 144 4.49 -2.61 23.21
CA ASN A 144 4.57 -1.99 21.88
C ASN A 144 5.45 -0.74 21.86
N ALA A 145 5.37 0.11 22.90
CA ALA A 145 6.21 1.30 23.01
C ALA A 145 7.72 0.99 23.02
N GLU A 146 8.14 -0.06 23.72
CA GLU A 146 9.55 -0.45 23.78
C GLU A 146 9.99 -1.12 22.47
N ILE A 147 9.13 -1.93 21.85
CA ILE A 147 9.39 -2.52 20.53
C ILE A 147 9.60 -1.42 19.49
N ILE A 148 8.71 -0.42 19.46
CA ILE A 148 8.79 0.72 18.53
C ILE A 148 10.09 1.51 18.75
N ARG A 149 10.48 1.73 20.01
CA ARG A 149 11.75 2.40 20.33
C ARG A 149 12.95 1.63 19.76
N LYS A 150 13.02 0.32 19.98
CA LYS A 150 14.08 -0.53 19.42
C LYS A 150 14.09 -0.52 17.90
N MET A 151 12.92 -0.65 17.25
CA MET A 151 12.82 -0.58 15.79
C MET A 151 13.16 0.81 15.22
N THR A 152 13.00 1.87 16.02
CA THR A 152 13.44 3.23 15.68
C THR A 152 14.95 3.36 15.77
N GLU A 153 15.59 2.79 16.79
CA GLU A 153 17.05 2.74 16.94
C GLU A 153 17.73 1.90 15.85
N GLU A 154 17.06 0.84 15.37
CA GLU A 154 17.51 0.00 14.26
C GLU A 154 17.19 0.59 12.87
N PHE A 155 16.50 1.74 12.81
CA PHE A 155 16.13 2.35 11.53
C PHE A 155 17.35 3.02 10.90
N ASP A 156 17.64 2.64 9.65
CA ASP A 156 18.70 3.26 8.86
C ASP A 156 18.23 4.62 8.32
N GLU A 157 18.67 5.71 8.96
CA GLU A 157 18.28 7.08 8.60
C GLU A 157 18.93 7.58 7.29
N ASP A 158 19.97 6.91 6.78
CA ASP A 158 20.77 7.39 5.65
C ASP A 158 20.00 7.35 4.32
N SER A 159 18.97 6.50 4.24
CA SER A 159 18.04 6.42 3.12
C SER A 159 16.71 7.07 3.50
N GLY A 160 16.57 8.38 3.26
CA GLY A 160 15.29 9.09 3.44
C GLY A 160 14.11 8.54 2.60
N ASP A 161 14.39 7.58 1.71
CA ASP A 161 13.42 6.85 0.91
C ASP A 161 12.91 5.58 1.60
N TYR A 162 11.58 5.39 1.59
CA TYR A 162 10.89 4.21 2.13
C TYR A 162 9.78 3.76 1.16
N PRO A 163 9.25 2.52 1.29
CA PRO A 163 8.36 1.89 0.30
C PRO A 163 7.19 2.74 -0.22
N LEU A 164 6.64 3.64 0.59
CA LEU A 164 5.52 4.51 0.21
C LEU A 164 5.91 5.80 -0.53
N THR A 165 7.18 6.19 -0.50
CA THR A 165 7.72 7.36 -1.21
C THR A 165 8.58 6.98 -2.41
N MET A 166 9.06 5.74 -2.48
CA MET A 166 9.91 5.29 -3.58
C MET A 166 9.22 5.45 -4.95
N PRO A 167 9.90 6.02 -5.95
CA PRO A 167 9.34 6.16 -7.29
C PRO A 167 9.37 4.83 -8.04
N GLY A 168 8.40 4.64 -8.93
CA GLY A 168 8.38 3.52 -9.89
C GLY A 168 7.07 2.73 -9.88
N PRO A 169 6.77 1.99 -10.97
CA PRO A 169 5.52 1.23 -11.09
C PRO A 169 5.33 0.20 -9.98
N GLN A 170 6.43 -0.44 -9.55
CA GLN A 170 6.40 -1.46 -8.50
C GLN A 170 5.94 -0.89 -7.15
N TRP A 171 6.45 0.27 -6.74
CA TRP A 171 6.09 0.90 -5.46
C TRP A 171 4.69 1.50 -5.47
N LYS A 172 4.23 2.01 -6.63
CA LYS A 172 2.81 2.38 -6.82
C LYS A 172 1.88 1.18 -6.63
N LYS A 173 2.23 0.03 -7.22
CA LYS A 173 1.47 -1.23 -7.03
C LYS A 173 1.51 -1.67 -5.57
N PHE A 174 2.68 -1.62 -4.92
CA PHE A 174 2.82 -1.94 -3.50
C PHE A 174 1.89 -1.09 -2.63
N ARG A 175 1.82 0.24 -2.84
CA ARG A 175 0.91 1.10 -2.08
C ARG A 175 -0.55 0.68 -2.23
N SER A 176 -0.98 0.31 -3.43
CA SER A 176 -2.34 -0.23 -3.66
C SER A 176 -2.54 -1.55 -2.92
N ASN A 177 -1.60 -2.47 -3.06
CA ASN A 177 -1.63 -3.78 -2.42
C ASN A 177 -1.65 -3.68 -0.88
N PHE A 178 -0.90 -2.73 -0.31
CA PHE A 178 -0.85 -2.46 1.12
C PHE A 178 -2.23 -2.05 1.65
N CYS A 179 -2.86 -1.06 1.00
CA CYS A 179 -4.22 -0.64 1.38
C CYS A 179 -5.25 -1.76 1.16
N GLU A 180 -5.13 -2.52 0.07
CA GLU A 180 -6.01 -3.65 -0.22
C GLU A 180 -5.86 -4.75 0.84
N PHE A 181 -4.63 -5.10 1.25
CA PHE A 181 -4.36 -6.09 2.28
C PHE A 181 -5.09 -5.75 3.57
N ILE A 182 -4.92 -4.53 4.10
CA ILE A 182 -5.58 -4.09 5.34
C ILE A 182 -7.10 -4.13 5.16
N GLY A 183 -7.62 -3.63 4.04
CA GLY A 183 -9.05 -3.63 3.78
C GLY A 183 -9.66 -5.04 3.60
N VAL A 184 -8.91 -6.01 3.08
CA VAL A 184 -9.34 -7.41 2.99
C VAL A 184 -9.25 -8.09 4.36
N LEU A 185 -8.16 -7.86 5.09
CA LEU A 185 -7.94 -8.39 6.44
C LEU A 185 -9.11 -8.08 7.37
N ILE A 186 -9.50 -6.81 7.46
CA ILE A 186 -10.61 -6.38 8.32
C ILE A 186 -11.94 -6.98 7.87
N ARG A 187 -12.20 -6.99 6.55
CA ARG A 187 -13.43 -7.60 6.02
C ARG A 187 -13.53 -9.10 6.29
N GLN A 188 -12.41 -9.83 6.27
CA GLN A 188 -12.43 -11.26 6.56
C GLN A 188 -12.54 -11.54 8.07
N CYS A 189 -11.95 -10.69 8.92
CA CYS A 189 -12.01 -10.82 10.37
C CYS A 189 -13.32 -10.30 11.01
N GLN A 190 -14.16 -9.58 10.25
CA GLN A 190 -15.31 -8.80 10.76
C GLN A 190 -16.37 -9.60 11.54
N TYR A 191 -16.44 -10.92 11.35
CA TYR A 191 -17.48 -11.76 11.97
C TYR A 191 -17.04 -12.44 13.27
N SER A 192 -15.75 -12.40 13.61
CA SER A 192 -15.24 -13.15 14.76
C SER A 192 -13.97 -12.55 15.32
N ILE A 193 -12.86 -12.61 14.58
CA ILE A 193 -11.51 -12.26 15.07
C ILE A 193 -11.41 -10.79 15.51
N ILE A 194 -12.14 -9.88 14.86
CA ILE A 194 -12.08 -8.45 15.21
C ILE A 194 -12.56 -8.15 16.65
N TYR A 195 -13.35 -9.05 17.25
CA TYR A 195 -13.95 -8.90 18.58
C TYR A 195 -13.25 -9.74 19.65
N ASP A 196 -12.08 -10.29 19.36
CA ASP A 196 -11.36 -11.18 20.29
C ASP A 196 -10.55 -10.45 21.37
N GLU A 197 -10.67 -9.11 21.44
CA GLU A 197 -9.97 -8.22 22.38
C GLU A 197 -8.44 -8.36 22.34
N TYR A 198 -7.88 -8.92 21.25
CA TYR A 198 -6.45 -9.15 21.14
C TYR A 198 -5.87 -8.61 19.84
N MET A 199 -6.39 -9.04 18.68
CA MET A 199 -5.83 -8.64 17.38
C MET A 199 -5.88 -7.13 17.19
N MET A 200 -7.08 -6.56 17.32
CA MET A 200 -7.31 -5.13 17.04
C MET A 200 -6.61 -4.24 18.05
N ASP A 201 -6.65 -4.58 19.34
CA ASP A 201 -5.96 -3.82 20.38
C ASP A 201 -4.45 -3.78 20.15
N THR A 202 -3.87 -4.91 19.76
CA THR A 202 -2.44 -4.99 19.40
C THR A 202 -2.13 -4.13 18.18
N VAL A 203 -2.91 -4.26 17.11
CA VAL A 203 -2.70 -3.50 15.85
C VAL A 203 -2.89 -1.99 16.07
N ILE A 204 -3.96 -1.58 16.75
CA ILE A 204 -4.24 -0.17 17.05
C ILE A 204 -3.13 0.40 17.94
N SER A 205 -2.73 -0.30 18.99
CA SER A 205 -1.65 0.13 19.88
C SER A 205 -0.33 0.32 19.14
N LEU A 206 0.04 -0.65 18.28
CA LEU A 206 1.24 -0.55 17.45
C LEU A 206 1.16 0.65 16.48
N LEU A 207 0.09 0.75 15.69
CA LEU A 207 -0.07 1.80 14.69
C LEU A 207 -0.10 3.19 15.33
N THR A 208 -0.76 3.33 16.49
CA THR A 208 -0.78 4.57 17.26
C THR A 208 0.62 4.95 17.71
N GLY A 209 1.38 4.02 18.31
CA GLY A 209 2.75 4.30 18.73
C GLY A 209 3.68 4.64 17.56
N LEU A 210 3.53 3.96 16.40
CA LEU A 210 4.30 4.27 15.19
C LEU A 210 3.95 5.65 14.62
N SER A 211 2.69 6.09 14.77
CA SER A 211 2.23 7.39 14.29
C SER A 211 2.83 8.57 15.05
N ASP A 212 3.28 8.33 16.29
CA ASP A 212 3.96 9.31 17.16
C ASP A 212 5.50 9.19 17.12
N SER A 213 6.06 8.28 16.32
CA SER A 213 7.51 8.09 16.21
C SER A 213 8.20 9.31 15.58
N GLN A 214 9.46 9.57 15.94
CA GLN A 214 10.28 10.61 15.30
C GLN A 214 10.70 10.25 13.86
N VAL A 215 10.64 8.96 13.49
CA VAL A 215 10.95 8.48 12.13
C VAL A 215 9.79 8.77 11.19
N ARG A 216 10.06 9.58 10.16
CA ARG A 216 9.04 9.96 9.15
C ARG A 216 8.38 8.76 8.48
N ALA A 217 9.16 7.73 8.18
CA ALA A 217 8.68 6.54 7.49
C ALA A 217 7.64 5.76 8.31
N PHE A 218 7.86 5.62 9.63
CA PHE A 218 6.88 5.03 10.54
C PHE A 218 5.60 5.86 10.61
N ARG A 219 5.70 7.18 10.79
CA ARG A 219 4.51 8.04 10.88
C ARG A 219 3.65 7.96 9.63
N HIS A 220 4.25 8.09 8.45
CA HIS A 220 3.49 8.09 7.20
C HIS A 220 2.83 6.74 6.94
N THR A 221 3.55 5.63 7.16
CA THR A 221 3.04 4.28 6.92
C THR A 221 1.93 3.91 7.89
N SER A 222 2.12 4.17 9.19
CA SER A 222 1.12 3.88 10.22
C SER A 222 -0.13 4.73 10.08
N THR A 223 0.01 6.02 9.76
CA THR A 223 -1.14 6.92 9.53
C THR A 223 -1.98 6.44 8.34
N LEU A 224 -1.33 6.05 7.24
CA LEU A 224 -2.04 5.47 6.09
C LEU A 224 -2.77 4.18 6.47
N ALA A 225 -2.10 3.29 7.22
CA ALA A 225 -2.70 2.05 7.70
C ALA A 225 -3.92 2.32 8.59
N GLY A 226 -3.80 3.24 9.55
CA GLY A 226 -4.87 3.63 10.47
C GLY A 226 -6.07 4.26 9.75
N GLN A 227 -5.83 5.06 8.70
CA GLN A 227 -6.91 5.58 7.85
C GLN A 227 -7.68 4.46 7.15
N VAL A 228 -6.97 3.49 6.56
CA VAL A 228 -7.61 2.34 5.90
C VAL A 228 -8.38 1.48 6.91
N LEU A 229 -7.80 1.28 8.11
CA LEU A 229 -8.41 0.55 9.21
C LEU A 229 -9.73 1.18 9.67
N GLY A 230 -9.79 2.52 9.79
CA GLY A 230 -10.98 3.22 10.29
C GLY A 230 -12.07 3.51 9.24
N THR A 231 -11.82 3.27 7.96
CA THR A 231 -12.76 3.61 6.87
C THR A 231 -13.64 2.43 6.43
N ARG A 232 -13.50 1.24 7.01
CA ARG A 232 -14.10 -0.01 6.54
C ARG A 232 -14.64 -0.84 7.69
#